data_AF-A0A1H6J6Z2-F1
#
_entry.id   AF-A0A1H6J6Z2-F1
#
_cell.length_a   1.000
_cell.length_b   1.000
_cell.length_c   1.000
_cell.angle_alpha   90.00
_cell.angle_beta   90.00
_cell.angle_gamma   90.00
#
_symmetry.space_group_name_H-M   'P 1'
#
loop_
_entity.id
_entity.type
_entity.pdbx_description
1 polymer ?
#
loop_
_entity_poly.entity_id
_entity_poly.type
_entity_poly.pdbx_seq_one_letter_code
_entity_poly.pdbx_strand_id
1 'polypeptide(L)'
;MTSNELKQMLERSPAECHKALVKEYGRYVYAIVFNKLRNCGTKEDIEECVSDVFAAIFIKYEFDEDCDRDIKGYIGTVAKRSAIDRFRSLTSRINHTVYADEDDMQELVSDFSVDERVDRSELRRVLLDKIDELGEPDSTILIQKFYYNRKSAEIAESISMSDASVRTRCSRAIAKLKVKLVEAGITR
;
A
#
# COMPACT_ATOMS: atom_id res chain seq x y z
N MET A 1 -3.97 20.58 4.87
CA MET A 1 -3.01 21.33 4.03
C MET A 1 -3.34 21.13 2.57
N THR A 2 -3.43 22.21 1.79
CA THR A 2 -3.60 22.17 0.32
C THR A 2 -2.26 22.35 -0.40
N SER A 3 -2.22 22.00 -1.67
CA SER A 3 -1.01 22.12 -2.50
C SER A 3 -0.53 23.57 -2.66
N ASN A 4 -1.46 24.53 -2.69
CA ASN A 4 -1.13 25.96 -2.75
C ASN A 4 -0.56 26.47 -1.42
N GLU A 5 -1.09 26.00 -0.28
CA GLU A 5 -0.54 26.33 1.05
C GLU A 5 0.90 25.81 1.19
N LEU A 6 1.16 24.60 0.69
CA LEU A 6 2.47 23.98 0.76
C LEU A 6 3.51 24.77 -0.05
N LYS A 7 3.16 25.22 -1.27
CA LYS A 7 4.03 26.10 -2.08
C LYS A 7 4.35 27.42 -1.40
N GLN A 8 3.33 28.12 -0.87
CA GLN A 8 3.56 29.38 -0.14
C GLN A 8 4.45 29.18 1.09
N MET A 9 4.31 28.05 1.78
CA MET A 9 5.20 27.71 2.90
C MET A 9 6.62 27.41 2.42
N LEU A 10 6.78 26.74 1.27
CA LEU A 10 8.07 26.43 0.67
C LEU A 10 8.85 27.71 0.30
N GLU A 11 8.18 28.68 -0.33
CA GLU A 11 8.75 29.98 -0.71
C GLU A 11 9.19 30.81 0.50
N ARG A 12 8.45 30.71 1.63
CA ARG A 12 8.78 31.44 2.86
C ARG A 12 9.90 30.78 3.64
N SER A 13 9.83 29.47 3.84
CA SER A 13 10.81 28.69 4.59
C SER A 13 10.69 27.20 4.27
N PRO A 14 11.64 26.66 3.48
CA PRO A 14 11.79 25.23 3.21
C PRO A 14 11.70 24.36 4.47
N ALA A 15 12.36 24.78 5.55
CA ALA A 15 12.44 24.03 6.80
C ALA A 15 11.10 23.95 7.54
N GLU A 16 10.35 25.06 7.60
CA GLU A 16 9.02 25.08 8.22
C GLU A 16 8.00 24.28 7.40
N CYS A 17 8.09 24.36 6.06
CA CYS A 17 7.27 23.55 5.16
C CYS A 17 7.50 22.05 5.41
N HIS A 18 8.76 21.60 5.43
CA HIS A 18 9.11 20.21 5.70
C HIS A 18 8.57 19.74 7.06
N LYS A 19 8.75 20.54 8.12
CA LYS A 19 8.27 20.21 9.46
C LYS A 19 6.74 20.10 9.52
N ALA A 20 6.02 21.00 8.85
CA ALA A 20 4.56 20.96 8.78
C ALA A 20 4.06 19.71 8.04
N LEU A 21 4.72 19.35 6.94
CA LEU A 21 4.37 18.20 6.11
C LEU A 21 4.59 16.88 6.86
N VAL A 22 5.73 16.73 7.54
CA VAL A 22 6.00 15.57 8.40
C VAL A 22 5.02 15.50 9.57
N LYS A 23 4.67 16.64 10.19
CA LYS A 23 3.70 16.69 11.29
C LYS A 23 2.31 16.22 10.85
N GLU A 24 1.85 16.61 9.66
CA GLU A 24 0.52 16.28 9.16
C GLU A 24 0.43 14.87 8.58
N TYR A 25 1.43 14.46 7.78
CA TYR A 25 1.40 13.22 7.02
C TYR A 25 2.34 12.12 7.54
N GLY A 26 3.18 12.40 8.54
CA GLY A 26 4.17 11.46 9.10
C GLY A 26 3.57 10.11 9.47
N ARG A 27 2.46 10.11 10.24
CA ARG A 27 1.77 8.87 10.64
C ARG A 27 1.19 8.11 9.44
N TYR A 28 0.71 8.83 8.43
CA TYR A 28 0.12 8.25 7.24
C TYR A 28 1.18 7.57 6.37
N VAL A 29 2.27 8.28 6.07
CA VAL A 29 3.42 7.74 5.33
C VAL A 29 4.04 6.56 6.08
N TYR A 30 4.30 6.72 7.38
CA TYR A 30 4.84 5.64 8.21
C TYR A 30 3.96 4.39 8.18
N ALA A 31 2.63 4.53 8.27
CA ALA A 31 1.74 3.38 8.20
C ALA A 31 1.83 2.64 6.85
N ILE A 32 1.94 3.35 5.73
CA ILE A 32 2.08 2.74 4.40
C ILE A 32 3.40 1.98 4.31
N VAL A 33 4.51 2.64 4.65
CA VAL A 33 5.86 2.06 4.59
C VAL A 33 5.98 0.87 5.55
N PHE A 34 5.56 1.03 6.81
CA PHE A 34 5.60 -0.02 7.83
C PHE A 34 4.81 -1.24 7.40
N ASN A 35 3.58 -1.09 6.91
CA ASN A 35 2.78 -2.25 6.49
C ASN A 35 3.44 -3.05 5.35
N LYS A 36 4.21 -2.39 4.48
CA LYS A 36 4.93 -3.06 3.41
C LYS A 36 6.24 -3.70 3.87
N LEU A 37 6.98 -3.04 4.75
CA LEU A 37 8.35 -3.43 5.12
C LEU A 37 8.47 -4.19 6.44
N ARG A 38 7.46 -4.19 7.31
CA ARG A 38 7.51 -4.79 8.68
C ARG A 38 7.98 -6.25 8.75
N ASN A 39 7.85 -7.00 7.66
CA ASN A 39 8.20 -8.42 7.60
C ASN A 39 9.56 -8.69 6.94
N CYS A 40 10.23 -7.67 6.38
CA CYS A 40 11.47 -7.86 5.62
C CYS A 40 12.55 -6.79 5.87
N GLY A 41 12.19 -5.63 6.42
CA GLY A 41 13.11 -4.54 6.72
C GLY A 41 13.24 -4.30 8.22
N THR A 42 14.34 -3.68 8.62
CA THR A 42 14.54 -3.24 9.99
C THR A 42 13.77 -1.95 10.28
N LYS A 43 13.81 -1.49 11.53
CA LYS A 43 13.24 -0.19 11.89
C LYS A 43 13.94 0.94 11.13
N GLU A 44 15.25 0.83 10.94
CA GLU A 44 16.07 1.79 10.20
C GLU A 44 15.68 1.84 8.73
N ASP A 45 15.45 0.69 8.08
CA ASP A 45 14.96 0.65 6.69
C ASP A 45 13.62 1.37 6.52
N ILE A 46 12.74 1.25 7.50
CA ILE A 46 11.42 1.90 7.51
C ILE A 46 11.59 3.41 7.66
N GLU A 47 12.42 3.87 8.61
CA GLU A 47 12.68 5.29 8.85
C GLU A 47 13.39 5.96 7.66
N GLU A 48 14.34 5.27 7.03
CA GLU A 48 15.01 5.70 5.80
C GLU A 48 13.99 5.86 4.66
N CYS A 49 13.17 4.84 4.41
CA CYS A 49 12.16 4.89 3.35
C CYS A 49 11.11 6.00 3.59
N VAL A 50 10.69 6.24 4.84
CA VAL A 50 9.80 7.36 5.18
C VAL A 50 10.48 8.70 4.87
N SER A 51 11.77 8.83 5.17
CA SER A 51 12.55 10.04 4.88
C SER A 51 12.67 10.28 3.38
N ASP A 52 12.95 9.23 2.60
CA ASP A 52 13.02 9.30 1.13
C ASP A 52 11.70 9.74 0.50
N VAL A 53 10.57 9.28 1.04
CA VAL A 53 9.24 9.70 0.59
C VAL A 53 9.06 11.20 0.77
N PHE A 54 9.39 11.73 1.95
CA PHE A 54 9.28 13.17 2.20
C PHE A 54 10.26 13.99 1.37
N ALA A 55 11.47 13.48 1.13
CA ALA A 55 12.44 14.13 0.24
C ALA A 55 11.90 14.19 -1.20
N ALA A 56 11.35 13.08 -1.73
CA ALA A 56 10.77 13.03 -3.07
C ALA A 56 9.57 13.98 -3.23
N ILE A 57 8.71 14.05 -2.21
CA ILE A 57 7.60 15.02 -2.18
C ILE A 57 8.17 16.43 -2.21
N PHE A 58 9.14 16.74 -1.35
CA PHE A 58 9.72 18.08 -1.26
C PHE A 58 10.31 18.54 -2.59
N ILE A 59 11.14 17.70 -3.22
CA ILE A 59 11.74 17.96 -4.54
C ILE A 59 10.64 18.21 -5.59
N LYS A 60 9.57 17.41 -5.60
CA LYS A 60 8.47 17.61 -6.56
C LYS A 60 7.84 19.00 -6.41
N TYR A 61 7.51 19.40 -5.19
CA TYR A 61 6.84 20.69 -4.94
C TYR A 61 7.78 21.90 -5.07
N GLU A 62 9.09 21.70 -4.99
CA GLU A 62 10.10 22.72 -5.26
C GLU A 62 10.27 23.01 -6.76
N PHE A 63 10.21 21.98 -7.61
CA PHE A 63 10.53 22.10 -9.03
C PHE A 63 9.33 22.01 -9.98
N ASP A 64 8.13 21.65 -9.50
CA ASP A 64 6.95 21.51 -10.36
C ASP A 64 5.91 22.62 -10.13
N GLU A 65 5.54 23.31 -11.21
CA GLU A 65 4.51 24.35 -11.21
C GLU A 65 3.09 23.77 -11.14
N ASP A 66 2.89 22.53 -11.59
CA ASP A 66 1.57 21.88 -11.63
C ASP A 66 1.41 20.95 -10.41
N CYS A 67 0.67 21.43 -9.40
CA CYS A 67 0.45 20.65 -8.19
C CYS A 67 -0.88 19.90 -8.22
N ASP A 68 -0.85 18.64 -7.80
CA ASP A 68 -2.04 17.82 -7.63
C ASP A 68 -3.03 18.48 -6.67
N ARG A 69 -4.32 18.54 -7.04
CA ARG A 69 -5.39 19.02 -6.13
C ARG A 69 -5.59 18.09 -4.94
N ASP A 70 -5.21 16.81 -5.06
CA ASP A 70 -5.23 15.83 -3.98
C ASP A 70 -3.81 15.49 -3.50
N ILE A 71 -3.26 16.38 -2.66
CA ILE A 71 -1.97 16.19 -2.01
C ILE A 71 -1.88 14.86 -1.25
N LYS A 72 -2.96 14.44 -0.60
CA LYS A 72 -2.95 13.24 0.25
C LYS A 72 -2.89 11.97 -0.61
N GLY A 73 -3.63 11.93 -1.71
CA GLY A 73 -3.57 10.88 -2.72
C GLY A 73 -2.18 10.80 -3.36
N TYR A 74 -1.60 11.94 -3.71
CA TYR A 74 -0.23 12.03 -4.23
C TYR A 74 0.80 11.46 -3.23
N ILE A 75 0.79 11.94 -1.97
CA ILE A 75 1.67 11.46 -0.90
C ILE A 75 1.52 9.94 -0.71
N GLY A 76 0.28 9.44 -0.72
CA GLY A 76 0.01 8.00 -0.63
C GLY A 76 0.62 7.19 -1.78
N THR A 77 0.55 7.74 -3.00
CA THR A 77 1.12 7.13 -4.19
C THR A 77 2.64 7.06 -4.13
N VAL A 78 3.30 8.16 -3.76
CA VAL A 78 4.76 8.20 -3.57
C VAL A 78 5.17 7.22 -2.47
N ALA A 79 4.53 7.26 -1.31
CA ALA A 79 4.81 6.36 -0.18
C ALA A 79 4.70 4.88 -0.57
N LYS A 80 3.65 4.51 -1.30
CA LYS A 80 3.43 3.13 -1.76
C LYS A 80 4.51 2.69 -2.73
N ARG A 81 4.86 3.53 -3.71
CA ARG A 81 5.90 3.22 -4.70
C ARG A 81 7.27 3.06 -4.04
N SER A 82 7.68 4.02 -3.22
CA SER A 82 8.93 3.95 -2.47
C SER A 82 9.01 2.72 -1.58
N ALA A 83 7.92 2.35 -0.90
CA ALA A 83 7.88 1.15 -0.06
C ALA A 83 7.96 -0.16 -0.88
N ILE A 84 7.35 -0.21 -2.07
CA ILE A 84 7.46 -1.36 -2.98
C ILE A 84 8.90 -1.48 -3.50
N ASP A 85 9.51 -0.36 -3.89
CA ASP A 85 10.88 -0.36 -4.41
C ASP A 85 11.88 -0.76 -3.32
N ARG A 86 11.71 -0.25 -2.10
CA ARG A 86 12.53 -0.67 -0.96
C ARG A 86 12.31 -2.15 -0.62
N PHE A 87 11.07 -2.63 -0.64
CA PHE A 87 10.75 -4.05 -0.46
C PHE A 87 11.49 -4.91 -1.50
N ARG A 88 11.45 -4.53 -2.78
CA ARG A 88 12.17 -5.22 -3.85
C ARG A 88 13.67 -5.25 -3.61
N SER A 89 14.26 -4.12 -3.23
CA SER A 89 15.69 -4.02 -2.90
C SER A 89 16.08 -4.95 -1.74
N LEU A 90 15.32 -4.93 -0.65
CA LEU A 90 15.58 -5.75 0.55
C LEU A 90 15.39 -7.25 0.27
N THR A 91 14.37 -7.61 -0.50
CA THR A 91 14.06 -9.01 -0.80
C THR A 91 14.89 -9.58 -1.95
N SER A 92 15.36 -8.75 -2.88
CA SER A 92 16.31 -9.13 -3.94
C SER A 92 17.67 -9.52 -3.35
N ARG A 93 18.11 -8.85 -2.29
CA ARG A 93 19.32 -9.24 -1.54
C ARG A 93 19.18 -10.58 -0.82
N ILE A 94 17.95 -11.05 -0.60
CA ILE A 94 17.64 -12.29 0.14
C ILE A 94 17.36 -13.45 -0.82
N ASN A 95 17.00 -13.23 -2.10
CA ASN A 95 16.58 -14.29 -3.01
C ASN A 95 17.09 -14.09 -4.45
N HIS A 96 18.18 -14.78 -4.77
CA HIS A 96 18.58 -15.04 -6.16
C HIS A 96 17.77 -16.21 -6.73
N THR A 97 16.43 -16.22 -6.61
CA THR A 97 15.58 -17.22 -7.29
C THR A 97 14.09 -16.85 -7.28
N VAL A 98 13.47 -17.02 -8.45
CA VAL A 98 12.02 -17.09 -8.74
C VAL A 98 11.26 -15.77 -8.88
N TYR A 99 11.35 -15.24 -10.10
CA TYR A 99 10.31 -14.48 -10.80
C TYR A 99 9.10 -15.38 -11.06
N ALA A 100 7.94 -15.14 -10.44
CA ALA A 100 6.63 -15.69 -10.91
C ALA A 100 5.39 -15.20 -10.13
N ASP A 101 5.44 -14.14 -9.34
CA ASP A 101 4.29 -13.72 -8.51
C ASP A 101 3.98 -12.21 -8.63
N GLU A 102 4.57 -11.52 -9.62
CA GLU A 102 4.54 -10.05 -9.72
C GLU A 102 3.31 -9.46 -10.44
N ASP A 103 2.44 -10.27 -11.06
CA ASP A 103 1.38 -9.73 -11.94
C ASP A 103 0.07 -9.39 -11.21
N ASP A 104 -0.23 -10.02 -10.07
CA ASP A 104 -1.51 -9.82 -9.36
C ASP A 104 -1.58 -8.51 -8.54
N MET A 105 -0.49 -7.75 -8.44
CA MET A 105 -0.43 -6.48 -7.68
C MET A 105 -0.52 -5.23 -8.55
N GLN A 106 -0.51 -5.36 -9.88
CA GLN A 106 -0.60 -4.20 -10.78
C GLN A 106 -2.04 -3.69 -10.97
N GLU A 107 -3.06 -4.50 -10.68
CA GLU A 107 -4.46 -4.13 -10.98
C GLU A 107 -5.26 -3.54 -9.80
N LEU A 108 -4.62 -3.24 -8.67
CA LEU A 108 -5.26 -2.55 -7.53
C LEU A 108 -4.75 -1.11 -7.36
N VAL A 109 -4.13 -0.56 -8.40
CA VAL A 109 -3.52 0.78 -8.40
C VAL A 109 -4.17 1.67 -9.45
N SER A 110 -5.48 1.84 -9.36
CA SER A 110 -6.15 3.06 -9.79
C SER A 110 -7.52 3.11 -9.15
N ASP A 111 -7.86 4.29 -8.62
CA ASP A 111 -9.23 4.73 -8.37
C ASP A 111 -9.87 4.55 -6.97
N PHE A 112 -9.12 4.83 -5.91
CA PHE A 112 -9.73 5.16 -4.60
C PHE A 112 -9.46 6.61 -4.18
N SER A 113 -10.01 7.56 -4.94
CA SER A 113 -10.46 8.84 -4.36
C SER A 113 -11.79 8.57 -3.65
N VAL A 114 -11.74 8.39 -2.33
CA VAL A 114 -12.95 8.23 -1.50
C VAL A 114 -12.83 9.11 -0.27
N ASP A 115 -13.90 9.87 -0.12
CA ASP A 115 -14.20 10.94 0.82
C ASP A 115 -13.98 10.56 2.30
N GLU A 116 -13.93 11.57 3.15
CA GLU A 116 -13.12 11.59 4.36
C GLU A 116 -13.61 10.72 5.54
N ARG A 117 -12.75 9.77 5.91
CA ARG A 117 -12.55 9.13 7.23
C ARG A 117 -13.67 8.27 7.85
N VAL A 118 -14.96 8.59 7.69
CA VAL A 118 -16.05 7.78 8.29
C VAL A 118 -16.34 6.53 7.43
N ASP A 119 -16.37 6.72 6.11
CA ASP A 119 -16.64 5.68 5.12
C ASP A 119 -15.58 4.54 5.11
N ARG A 120 -14.35 4.87 5.49
CA ARG A 120 -13.21 3.93 5.41
C ARG A 120 -13.27 2.82 6.47
N SER A 121 -13.92 3.06 7.60
CA SER A 121 -14.04 2.07 8.68
C SER A 121 -15.14 1.05 8.37
N GLU A 122 -16.28 1.52 7.87
CA GLU A 122 -17.39 0.70 7.41
C GLU A 122 -17.00 -0.09 6.16
N LEU A 123 -16.37 0.55 5.17
CA LEU A 123 -15.85 -0.12 3.98
C LEU A 123 -14.83 -1.20 4.34
N ARG A 124 -13.94 -0.93 5.29
CA ARG A 124 -12.97 -1.92 5.77
C ARG A 124 -13.65 -3.07 6.47
N ARG A 125 -14.70 -2.82 7.28
CA ARG A 125 -15.48 -3.87 7.93
C ARG A 125 -16.15 -4.75 6.89
N VAL A 126 -16.88 -4.16 5.94
CA VAL A 126 -17.55 -4.91 4.86
C VAL A 126 -16.54 -5.72 4.05
N LEU A 127 -15.37 -5.16 3.73
CA LEU A 127 -14.32 -5.88 3.02
C LEU A 127 -13.82 -7.11 3.79
N LEU A 128 -13.54 -6.96 5.09
CA LEU A 128 -13.08 -8.07 5.93
C LEU A 128 -14.18 -9.13 6.10
N ASP A 129 -15.43 -8.71 6.33
CA ASP A 129 -16.57 -9.61 6.41
C ASP A 129 -16.75 -10.41 5.10
N LYS A 130 -16.59 -9.76 3.93
CA LYS A 130 -16.66 -10.44 2.63
C LYS A 130 -15.48 -11.36 2.36
N ILE A 131 -14.29 -11.06 2.89
CA ILE A 131 -13.15 -11.98 2.85
C ILE A 131 -13.47 -13.21 3.70
N ASP A 132 -13.94 -13.04 4.93
CA ASP A 132 -14.28 -14.15 5.83
C ASP A 132 -15.40 -15.05 5.25
N GLU A 133 -16.37 -14.46 4.55
CA GLU A 133 -17.42 -15.21 3.83
C GLU A 133 -16.90 -16.10 2.69
N LEU A 134 -15.66 -15.94 2.23
CA LEU A 134 -15.06 -16.85 1.24
C LEU A 134 -14.74 -18.22 1.84
N GLY A 135 -14.62 -18.29 3.17
CA GLY A 135 -14.28 -19.50 3.91
C GLY A 135 -12.81 -19.89 3.77
N GLU A 136 -12.40 -20.89 4.54
CA GLU A 136 -11.03 -21.39 4.52
C GLU A 136 -10.81 -22.42 3.40
N PRO A 137 -9.60 -22.50 2.83
CA PRO A 137 -8.43 -21.62 3.04
C PRO A 137 -8.41 -20.33 2.19
N ASP A 138 -9.46 -20.01 1.42
CA ASP A 138 -9.47 -18.84 0.52
C ASP A 138 -9.24 -17.53 1.30
N SER A 139 -9.89 -17.40 2.46
CA SER A 139 -9.74 -16.25 3.38
C SER A 139 -8.31 -16.11 3.87
N THR A 140 -7.72 -17.18 4.42
CA THR A 140 -6.32 -17.19 4.86
C THR A 140 -5.36 -16.85 3.72
N ILE A 141 -5.56 -17.41 2.52
CA ILE A 141 -4.72 -17.13 1.36
C ILE A 141 -4.73 -15.62 1.04
N LEU A 142 -5.90 -14.99 0.97
CA LEU A 142 -6.00 -13.56 0.68
C LEU A 142 -5.36 -12.70 1.78
N ILE A 143 -5.61 -13.00 3.05
CA ILE A 143 -5.01 -12.27 4.17
C ILE A 143 -3.48 -12.42 4.16
N GLN A 144 -2.96 -13.64 4.02
CA GLN A 144 -1.51 -13.86 4.01
C GLN A 144 -0.83 -13.19 2.81
N LYS A 145 -1.46 -13.26 1.63
CA LYS A 145 -0.94 -12.67 0.40
C LYS A 145 -0.96 -11.14 0.45
N PHE A 146 -2.11 -10.53 0.76
CA PHE A 146 -2.31 -9.08 0.62
C PHE A 146 -2.07 -8.29 1.90
N TYR A 147 -2.33 -8.88 3.07
CA TYR A 147 -2.11 -8.20 4.35
C TYR A 147 -0.71 -8.46 4.93
N TYR A 148 -0.21 -9.69 4.81
CA TYR A 148 1.12 -10.07 5.30
C TYR A 148 2.21 -10.08 4.23
N ASN A 149 1.87 -9.81 2.95
CA ASN A 149 2.82 -9.82 1.83
C ASN A 149 3.63 -11.13 1.70
N ARG A 150 3.05 -12.27 2.11
CA ARG A 150 3.72 -13.57 2.00
C ARG A 150 3.69 -14.10 0.58
N LYS A 151 4.75 -14.81 0.18
CA LYS A 151 4.83 -15.49 -1.11
C LYS A 151 3.88 -16.68 -1.14
N SER A 152 3.40 -17.04 -2.32
CA SER A 152 2.48 -18.19 -2.49
C SER A 152 3.08 -19.49 -1.93
N ALA A 153 4.40 -19.69 -2.05
CA ALA A 153 5.12 -20.82 -1.46
C ALA A 153 5.11 -20.81 0.09
N GLU A 154 5.35 -19.68 0.73
CA GLU A 154 5.32 -19.56 2.21
C GLU A 154 3.90 -19.79 2.75
N ILE A 155 2.89 -19.30 2.02
CA ILE A 155 1.48 -19.55 2.33
C ILE A 155 1.20 -21.03 2.20
N ALA A 156 1.62 -21.65 1.10
CA ALA A 156 1.42 -23.07 0.81
C ALA A 156 1.98 -23.97 1.91
N GLU A 157 3.19 -23.67 2.39
CA GLU A 157 3.78 -24.35 3.55
C GLU A 157 2.93 -24.18 4.81
N SER A 158 2.46 -22.96 5.10
CA SER A 158 1.69 -22.68 6.31
C SER A 158 0.31 -23.36 6.37
N ILE A 159 -0.30 -23.65 5.22
CA ILE A 159 -1.62 -24.29 5.11
C ILE A 159 -1.58 -25.70 4.53
N SER A 160 -0.38 -26.30 4.42
CA SER A 160 -0.18 -27.66 3.87
C SER A 160 -0.78 -27.86 2.47
N MET A 161 -0.60 -26.89 1.59
CA MET A 161 -1.01 -26.93 0.18
C MET A 161 0.19 -26.86 -0.75
N SER A 162 -0.02 -27.08 -2.06
CA SER A 162 1.02 -26.78 -3.05
C SER A 162 0.97 -25.32 -3.47
N ASP A 163 2.13 -24.76 -3.79
CA ASP A 163 2.29 -23.39 -4.28
C ASP A 163 1.41 -23.09 -5.52
N ALA A 164 1.32 -24.03 -6.46
CA ALA A 164 0.42 -23.92 -7.62
C ALA A 164 -1.07 -23.89 -7.22
N SER A 165 -1.46 -24.64 -6.18
CA SER A 165 -2.82 -24.63 -5.65
C SER A 165 -3.14 -23.30 -4.98
N VAL A 166 -2.20 -22.74 -4.20
CA VAL A 166 -2.35 -21.42 -3.57
C VAL A 166 -2.53 -20.32 -4.61
N ARG A 167 -1.71 -20.27 -5.67
CA ARG A 167 -1.88 -19.29 -6.76
C ARG A 167 -3.26 -19.39 -7.40
N THR A 168 -3.66 -20.60 -7.81
CA THR A 168 -4.96 -20.85 -8.46
C THR A 168 -6.13 -20.44 -7.55
N ARG A 169 -6.04 -20.75 -6.26
CA ARG A 169 -7.06 -20.38 -5.28
C ARG A 169 -7.08 -18.89 -5.00
N CYS A 170 -5.92 -18.24 -4.93
CA CYS A 170 -5.82 -16.79 -4.76
C CYS A 170 -6.57 -16.07 -5.89
N SER A 171 -6.30 -16.38 -7.16
CA SER A 171 -6.99 -15.74 -8.30
C SER A 171 -8.51 -15.99 -8.26
N ARG A 172 -8.95 -17.21 -7.92
CA ARG A 172 -10.39 -17.54 -7.77
C ARG A 172 -11.03 -16.80 -6.60
N ALA A 173 -10.33 -16.68 -5.47
CA ALA A 173 -10.80 -16.00 -4.28
C ALA A 173 -10.96 -14.50 -4.54
N ILE A 174 -10.04 -13.87 -5.27
CA ILE A 174 -10.16 -12.48 -5.71
C ILE A 174 -11.40 -12.30 -6.60
N ALA A 175 -11.60 -13.19 -7.58
CA ALA A 175 -12.77 -13.12 -8.46
C ALA A 175 -14.10 -13.23 -7.68
N LYS A 176 -14.18 -14.16 -6.71
CA LYS A 176 -15.34 -14.29 -5.81
C LYS A 176 -15.53 -13.04 -4.94
N LEU A 177 -14.43 -12.48 -4.42
CA LEU A 177 -14.48 -11.27 -3.59
C LEU A 177 -15.02 -10.08 -4.38
N LYS A 178 -14.60 -9.90 -5.63
CA LYS A 178 -15.12 -8.86 -6.53
C LYS A 178 -16.65 -8.97 -6.68
N VAL A 179 -17.18 -10.17 -6.92
CA VAL A 179 -18.63 -10.40 -7.02
C VAL A 179 -19.36 -10.04 -5.71
N LYS A 180 -18.85 -10.51 -4.56
CA LYS A 180 -19.45 -10.22 -3.24
C LYS A 180 -19.45 -8.74 -2.88
N LEU A 181 -18.41 -8.00 -3.29
CA LEU A 181 -18.32 -6.56 -3.06
C LEU A 181 -19.35 -5.81 -3.93
N VAL A 182 -19.52 -6.21 -5.19
CA VAL A 182 -20.57 -5.65 -6.07
C VAL A 182 -21.97 -5.90 -5.50
N GLU A 183 -22.26 -7.10 -5.00
CA GLU A 183 -23.53 -7.43 -4.32
C GLU A 183 -23.77 -6.57 -3.07
N ALA A 184 -22.71 -6.17 -2.37
CA ALA A 184 -22.77 -5.29 -1.21
C ALA A 184 -22.88 -3.80 -1.57
N GLY A 185 -23.05 -3.45 -2.85
CA GLY A 185 -23.12 -2.07 -3.33
C GLY A 185 -21.76 -1.36 -3.39
N ILE A 186 -20.66 -2.11 -3.22
CA ILE A 186 -19.29 -1.61 -3.37
C ILE A 186 -18.86 -1.88 -4.80
N THR A 187 -19.21 -0.95 -5.69
CA THR A 187 -18.78 -0.96 -7.09
C THR A 187 -17.68 0.06 -7.33
N ARG A 188 -16.46 -0.44 -7.61
CA ARG A 188 -15.45 0.20 -8.46
C ARG A 188 -14.64 -0.90 -9.15
#